data_AF-A0A397SEI3-F1
#
_entry.id   AF-A0A397SEI3-F1
#
_cell.length_a   1.000
_cell.length_b   1.000
_cell.length_c   1.000
_cell.angle_alpha   90.00
_cell.angle_beta   90.00
_cell.angle_gamma   90.00
#
_symmetry.space_group_name_H-M   'P 1'
#
loop_
_entity.id
_entity.type
_entity.pdbx_description
1 polymer ?
#
loop_
_entity_poly.entity_id
_entity_poly.type
_entity_poly.pdbx_seq_one_letter_code
_entity_poly.pdbx_strand_id
1 'polypeptide(L)'
;MPTAVSDEAEYINGVSTYILRITGCLINGQKAIMNVMGIKPFFDIVVPEEIPLSMFKTKLVKILSNILGSTLKFGIETISAFPLQGYHTEKKLYIRVRTWNHWDQNKALKAVRKVGISTASDDLNPTYYYRKVAREERLPLSS
;
A
#
# COMPACT_ATOMS: atom_id res chain seq x y z
N MET A 1 -23.84 6.96 7.18
CA MET A 1 -22.54 7.67 7.25
C MET A 1 -21.56 6.80 8.02
N PRO A 2 -20.29 6.67 7.59
CA PRO A 2 -19.28 5.97 8.38
C PRO A 2 -19.04 6.67 9.72
N THR A 3 -19.01 5.90 10.80
CA THR A 3 -18.72 6.37 12.17
C THR A 3 -17.33 5.92 12.65
N ALA A 4 -16.85 4.77 12.14
CA ALA A 4 -15.51 4.27 12.43
C ALA A 4 -14.96 3.49 11.23
N VAL A 5 -13.64 3.53 11.06
CA VAL A 5 -12.92 2.79 10.01
C VAL A 5 -11.70 2.14 10.66
N SER A 6 -11.45 0.87 10.34
CA SER A 6 -10.30 0.12 10.85
C SER A 6 -9.72 -0.81 9.80
N ASP A 7 -8.43 -1.09 9.98
CA ASP A 7 -7.67 -2.07 9.22
C ASP A 7 -7.74 -3.43 9.94
N GLU A 8 -8.13 -4.48 9.21
CA GLU A 8 -8.10 -5.85 9.71
C GLU A 8 -7.36 -6.79 8.76
N ALA A 9 -6.88 -7.89 9.32
CA ALA A 9 -6.24 -8.96 8.56
C ALA A 9 -6.90 -10.28 8.92
N GLU A 10 -7.54 -10.91 7.94
CA GLU A 10 -8.17 -12.23 8.11
C GLU A 10 -7.49 -13.26 7.20
N TYR A 11 -7.43 -14.52 7.65
CA TYR A 11 -6.91 -15.61 6.85
C TYR A 11 -8.04 -16.24 6.03
N ILE A 12 -8.00 -16.05 4.71
CA ILE A 12 -8.98 -16.60 3.77
C ILE A 12 -8.25 -17.61 2.91
N ASN A 13 -8.67 -18.88 2.97
CA ASN A 13 -8.01 -20.00 2.29
C ASN A 13 -6.49 -20.07 2.58
N GLY A 14 -6.09 -19.79 3.82
CA GLY A 14 -4.69 -19.79 4.25
C GLY A 14 -3.88 -18.55 3.84
N VAL A 15 -4.50 -17.56 3.18
CA VAL A 15 -3.85 -16.31 2.78
C VAL A 15 -4.32 -15.17 3.69
N SER A 16 -3.39 -14.52 4.37
CA SER A 16 -3.67 -13.29 5.11
C SER A 16 -4.12 -12.20 4.13
N THR A 17 -5.35 -11.74 4.26
CA THR A 17 -5.99 -10.78 3.36
C THR A 17 -6.28 -9.51 4.15
N TYR A 18 -5.91 -8.37 3.58
CA TYR A 18 -6.26 -7.08 4.16
C TYR A 18 -7.74 -6.80 3.94
N ILE A 19 -8.41 -6.37 5.01
CA ILE A 19 -9.82 -6.00 5.02
C ILE A 19 -9.92 -4.58 5.59
N LEU A 20 -10.54 -3.71 4.80
CA LEU A 20 -10.94 -2.39 5.27
C LEU A 20 -12.35 -2.51 5.86
N ARG A 21 -12.46 -2.43 7.19
CA ARG A 21 -13.74 -2.50 7.89
C ARG A 21 -14.28 -1.09 8.12
N ILE A 22 -15.48 -0.84 7.61
CA ILE A 22 -16.21 0.43 7.75
C ILE A 22 -17.44 0.16 8.62
N THR A 23 -17.55 0.87 9.73
CA THR A 23 -18.71 0.80 10.64
C THR A 23 -19.51 2.08 10.54
N GLY A 24 -20.83 1.98 10.46
CA GLY A 24 -21.73 3.14 10.46
C GLY A 24 -23.16 2.77 10.83
N CYS A 25 -24.08 3.70 10.59
CA CYS A 25 -25.52 3.48 10.76
C CYS A 25 -26.25 3.58 9.41
N LEU A 26 -27.24 2.70 9.22
CA LEU A 26 -28.22 2.77 8.14
C LEU A 26 -29.23 3.89 8.41
N ILE A 27 -30.05 4.23 7.41
CA ILE A 27 -31.08 5.28 7.51
C ILE A 27 -32.13 5.01 8.61
N ASN A 28 -32.31 3.76 9.02
CA ASN A 28 -33.22 3.33 10.09
C ASN A 28 -32.56 3.30 11.49
N GLY A 29 -31.31 3.79 11.60
CA GLY A 29 -30.56 3.81 12.85
C GLY A 29 -29.85 2.50 13.22
N GLN A 30 -30.06 1.40 12.47
CA GLN A 30 -29.37 0.15 12.73
C GLN A 30 -27.87 0.27 12.42
N LYS A 31 -27.04 -0.36 13.26
CA LYS A 31 -25.61 -0.46 13.01
C LYS A 31 -25.34 -1.37 11.82
N ALA A 32 -24.50 -0.91 10.89
CA ALA A 32 -24.02 -1.68 9.76
C ALA A 32 -22.50 -1.75 9.77
N ILE A 33 -21.97 -2.88 9.31
CA ILE A 33 -20.53 -3.10 9.11
C ILE A 33 -20.35 -3.54 7.66
N MET A 34 -19.47 -2.85 6.94
CA MET A 34 -19.10 -3.15 5.57
C MET A 34 -17.63 -3.51 5.53
N ASN A 35 -17.32 -4.71 5.02
CA ASN A 35 -15.96 -5.18 4.81
C ASN A 35 -15.59 -5.01 3.33
N VAL A 36 -14.60 -4.19 3.04
CA VAL A 36 -14.03 -4.06 1.69
C VAL A 36 -12.82 -4.97 1.59
N MET A 37 -12.88 -5.92 0.66
CA MET A 37 -11.90 -6.98 0.48
C MET A 37 -11.23 -6.87 -0.89
N GLY A 38 -10.17 -7.64 -1.13
CA GLY A 38 -9.47 -7.68 -2.42
C GLY A 38 -8.46 -6.53 -2.63
N ILE A 39 -8.33 -5.64 -1.65
CA ILE A 39 -7.31 -4.59 -1.63
C ILE A 39 -5.96 -5.24 -1.32
N LYS A 40 -5.01 -5.14 -2.25
CA LYS A 40 -3.64 -5.62 -2.07
C LYS A 40 -2.82 -4.57 -1.33
N PRO A 41 -2.18 -4.89 -0.18
CA PRO A 41 -1.28 -3.97 0.50
C PRO A 41 -0.16 -3.48 -0.43
N PHE A 42 0.23 -2.22 -0.32
CA PHE A 42 1.19 -1.60 -1.21
C PHE A 42 2.03 -0.55 -0.51
N PHE A 43 3.16 -0.19 -1.10
CA PHE A 43 3.99 0.96 -0.75
C PHE A 43 4.67 1.49 -2.02
N ASP A 44 5.14 2.73 -1.96
CA ASP A 44 5.71 3.40 -3.12
C ASP A 44 7.22 3.59 -2.92
N ILE A 45 7.95 3.56 -4.02
CA ILE A 45 9.41 3.71 -4.06
C ILE A 45 9.73 4.91 -4.92
N VAL A 46 10.56 5.80 -4.41
CA VAL A 46 11.04 6.98 -5.16
C VAL A 46 12.00 6.49 -6.24
N VAL A 47 11.77 6.90 -7.49
CA VAL A 47 12.70 6.61 -8.59
C VAL A 47 13.84 7.62 -8.54
N PRO A 48 15.11 7.19 -8.46
CA PRO A 48 16.25 8.10 -8.54
C PRO A 48 16.35 8.73 -9.93
N GLU A 49 16.59 10.03 -10.00
CA GLU A 49 16.69 10.77 -11.27
C GLU A 49 17.95 10.37 -12.08
N GLU A 50 18.99 9.93 -11.37
CA GLU A 50 20.30 9.56 -11.92
C GLU A 50 20.32 8.19 -12.62
N ILE A 51 19.31 7.34 -12.36
CA ILE A 51 19.31 5.94 -12.80
C ILE A 51 18.17 5.72 -13.80
N PRO A 52 18.44 5.14 -14.99
CA PRO A 52 17.39 4.77 -15.91
C PRO A 52 16.34 3.86 -15.26
N LEU A 53 15.06 4.18 -15.45
CA LEU A 53 13.93 3.48 -14.81
C LEU A 53 13.97 1.96 -15.03
N SER A 54 14.35 1.50 -16.23
CA SER A 54 14.47 0.07 -16.56
C SER A 54 15.53 -0.62 -15.69
N MET A 55 16.71 -0.01 -15.56
CA MET A 55 17.80 -0.54 -14.73
C MET A 55 17.40 -0.57 -13.25
N PHE A 56 16.72 0.48 -12.79
CA PHE A 56 16.24 0.56 -11.41
C PHE A 56 15.17 -0.51 -11.12
N LYS A 57 14.21 -0.71 -12.03
CA LYS A 57 13.20 -1.79 -11.92
C LYS A 57 13.85 -3.17 -11.81
N THR A 58 14.82 -3.49 -12.65
CA THR A 58 15.49 -4.80 -12.61
C THR A 58 16.22 -5.02 -11.29
N LYS A 59 16.92 -3.99 -10.77
CA LYS A 59 17.55 -4.04 -9.44
C LYS A 59 16.50 -4.26 -8.34
N LEU A 60 15.40 -3.52 -8.39
CA LEU A 60 14.32 -3.63 -7.41
C LEU A 60 13.68 -5.02 -7.40
N VAL A 61 13.35 -5.57 -8.58
CA VAL A 61 12.77 -6.92 -8.72
C VAL A 61 13.71 -7.97 -8.12
N LYS A 62 15.02 -7.85 -8.34
CA LYS A 62 16.00 -8.78 -7.75
C LYS A 62 16.00 -8.71 -6.22
N ILE A 63 15.98 -7.52 -5.64
CA ILE A 63 15.93 -7.32 -4.18
C ILE A 63 14.64 -7.90 -3.59
N LEU A 64 13.49 -7.57 -4.17
CA LEU A 64 12.19 -8.04 -3.70
C LEU A 64 12.05 -9.56 -3.84
N SER A 65 12.50 -10.13 -4.95
CA SER A 65 12.46 -11.59 -5.18
C SER A 65 13.32 -12.35 -4.19
N ASN A 66 14.51 -11.84 -3.87
CA ASN A 66 15.39 -12.46 -2.87
C ASN A 66 14.76 -12.47 -1.48
N ILE A 67 13.98 -11.44 -1.13
CA ILE A 67 13.40 -11.28 0.21
C ILE A 67 12.08 -12.03 0.36
N LEU A 68 11.23 -12.00 -0.66
CA LEU A 68 9.91 -12.65 -0.65
C LEU A 68 9.99 -14.11 -1.12
N GLY A 69 11.04 -14.47 -1.85
CA GLY A 69 11.31 -15.82 -2.36
C GLY A 69 10.71 -16.11 -3.74
N SER A 70 9.95 -15.19 -4.33
CA SER A 70 9.40 -15.33 -5.68
C SER A 70 8.89 -13.98 -6.22
N THR A 71 8.96 -13.79 -7.54
CA THR A 71 8.32 -12.67 -8.26
C THR A 71 6.80 -12.75 -8.23
N LEU A 72 6.20 -13.92 -7.99
CA LEU A 72 4.74 -14.09 -7.92
C LEU A 72 4.14 -13.46 -6.66
N LYS A 73 4.96 -13.14 -5.65
CA LYS A 73 4.49 -12.59 -4.38
C LYS A 73 4.27 -11.08 -4.39
N PHE A 74 4.67 -10.40 -5.46
CA PHE A 74 4.52 -8.96 -5.57
C PHE A 74 4.25 -8.52 -7.01
N GLY A 75 3.49 -7.45 -7.16
CA GLY A 75 3.35 -6.71 -8.41
C GLY A 75 4.12 -5.39 -8.31
N ILE A 76 4.68 -4.94 -9.43
CA ILE A 76 5.23 -3.59 -9.52
C ILE A 76 4.51 -2.80 -10.61
N GLU A 77 4.23 -1.54 -10.33
CA GLU A 77 3.55 -0.61 -11.23
C GLU A 77 4.29 0.73 -11.19
N THR A 78 4.39 1.42 -12.33
CA THR A 78 4.96 2.78 -12.34
C THR A 78 3.83 3.78 -12.32
N ILE A 79 3.86 4.68 -11.36
CA ILE A 79 2.84 5.71 -11.17
C ILE A 79 3.47 7.09 -11.17
N SER A 80 2.67 8.10 -11.48
CA SER A 80 3.04 9.51 -11.35
C SER A 80 2.11 10.15 -10.32
N ALA A 81 2.68 10.65 -9.22
CA ALA A 81 1.94 11.18 -8.08
C ALA A 81 2.62 12.41 -7.50
N PHE A 82 1.85 13.26 -6.82
CA PHE A 82 2.41 14.35 -6.04
C PHE A 82 3.10 13.79 -4.79
N PRO A 83 4.33 14.21 -4.48
CA PRO A 83 5.00 13.80 -3.25
C PRO A 83 4.15 14.10 -2.02
N LEU A 84 4.18 13.18 -1.06
CA LEU A 84 3.46 13.35 0.22
C LEU A 84 4.12 14.38 1.13
N GLN A 85 5.42 14.59 0.96
CA GLN A 85 6.23 15.50 1.75
C GLN A 85 6.67 16.67 0.90
N GLY A 86 6.51 17.89 1.43
CA GLY A 86 6.85 19.13 0.74
C GLY A 86 5.73 19.65 -0.15
N TYR A 87 5.86 20.91 -0.57
CA TYR A 87 4.98 21.52 -1.55
C TYR A 87 5.58 21.37 -2.94
N HIS A 88 4.93 20.58 -3.78
CA HIS A 88 5.39 20.30 -5.14
C HIS A 88 4.27 20.61 -6.13
N THR A 89 4.58 21.41 -7.15
CA THR A 89 3.68 21.74 -8.26
C THR A 89 3.67 20.65 -9.34
N GLU A 90 4.66 19.77 -9.33
CA GLU A 90 4.85 18.70 -10.32
C GLU A 90 4.72 17.32 -9.68
N LYS A 91 4.26 16.36 -10.49
CA LYS A 91 4.20 14.96 -10.09
C LYS A 91 5.56 14.30 -10.28
N LYS A 92 5.97 13.49 -9.30
CA LYS A 92 7.16 12.65 -9.40
C LYS A 92 6.79 11.22 -9.82
N LEU A 93 7.74 10.53 -10.41
CA LEU A 93 7.63 9.11 -10.74
C LEU A 93 7.92 8.25 -9.51
N TYR A 94 7.05 7.27 -9.28
CA TYR A 94 7.19 6.27 -8.24
C TYR A 94 7.02 4.87 -8.82
N ILE A 95 7.63 3.88 -8.17
CA ILE A 95 7.30 2.47 -8.38
C ILE A 95 6.46 2.01 -7.20
N ARG A 96 5.20 1.67 -7.47
CA ARG A 96 4.31 1.04 -6.50
C ARG A 96 4.58 -0.45 -6.45
N VAL A 97 4.86 -0.95 -5.26
CA VAL A 97 4.99 -2.39 -4.97
C VAL A 97 3.72 -2.84 -4.27
N ARG A 98 2.98 -3.77 -4.88
CA ARG A 98 1.80 -4.42 -4.30
C ARG A 98 2.19 -5.82 -3.82
N THR A 99 1.79 -6.22 -2.61
CA THR A 99 2.00 -7.56 -2.07
C THR A 99 0.65 -8.23 -1.78
N TRP A 100 0.67 -9.52 -1.49
CA TRP A 100 -0.56 -10.26 -1.15
C TRP A 100 -1.09 -9.95 0.25
N ASN A 101 -0.18 -9.69 1.18
CA ASN A 101 -0.51 -9.48 2.59
C ASN A 101 0.40 -8.42 3.22
N HIS A 102 0.01 -7.96 4.41
CA HIS A 102 0.74 -6.94 5.17
C HIS A 102 2.11 -7.42 5.67
N TRP A 103 2.27 -8.72 5.90
CA TRP A 103 3.53 -9.25 6.39
C TRP A 103 4.62 -9.18 5.32
N ASP A 104 4.31 -9.62 4.10
CA ASP A 104 5.16 -9.50 2.93
C ASP A 104 5.44 -8.04 2.58
N GLN A 105 4.42 -7.16 2.66
CA GLN A 105 4.59 -5.71 2.48
C GLN A 105 5.64 -5.16 3.45
N ASN A 106 5.49 -5.42 4.75
CA ASN A 106 6.39 -4.94 5.78
C ASN A 106 7.81 -5.51 5.62
N LYS A 107 7.92 -6.78 5.27
CA LYS A 107 9.21 -7.44 5.00
C LYS A 107 9.93 -6.80 3.81
N ALA A 108 9.20 -6.58 2.71
CA ALA A 108 9.71 -5.92 1.52
C ALA A 108 10.14 -4.48 1.81
N LEU A 109 9.28 -3.70 2.47
CA LEU A 109 9.57 -2.31 2.83
C LEU A 109 10.83 -2.18 3.69
N LYS A 110 10.97 -3.01 4.74
CA LYS A 110 12.17 -3.04 5.57
C LYS A 110 13.43 -3.36 4.78
N ALA A 111 13.35 -4.30 3.83
CA ALA A 111 14.49 -4.65 3.00
C ALA A 111 14.89 -3.53 2.03
N VAL A 112 13.91 -2.86 1.40
CA VAL A 112 14.15 -1.71 0.51
C VAL A 112 14.80 -0.55 1.28
N ARG A 113 14.32 -0.25 2.49
CA ARG A 113 14.95 0.77 3.34
C ARG A 113 16.36 0.38 3.78
N LYS A 114 16.60 -0.91 4.09
CA LYS A 114 17.92 -1.40 4.51
C LYS A 114 19.00 -1.21 3.45
N VAL A 115 18.63 -1.24 2.15
CA VAL A 115 19.57 -0.99 1.05
C VAL A 115 19.71 0.50 0.69
N GLY A 116 19.11 1.40 1.46
CA GLY A 116 19.20 2.85 1.27
C GLY A 116 18.30 3.41 0.16
N ILE A 117 17.33 2.63 -0.32
CA ILE A 117 16.37 3.12 -1.31
C ILE A 117 15.28 3.95 -0.61
N SER A 118 15.01 5.14 -1.14
CA SER A 118 13.97 6.03 -0.64
C SER A 118 12.57 5.49 -0.95
N THR A 119 11.70 5.50 0.05
CA THR A 119 10.34 4.99 0.00
C THR A 119 9.34 6.11 0.31
N ALA A 120 8.08 5.90 -0.10
CA ALA A 120 6.96 6.80 0.14
C ALA A 120 5.69 5.98 0.38
N SER A 121 4.68 6.60 1.01
CA SER A 121 3.43 5.92 1.36
C SER A 121 3.71 4.64 2.17
N ASP A 122 4.62 4.71 3.14
CA ASP A 122 5.40 3.58 3.66
C ASP A 122 5.33 3.51 5.19
N ASP A 123 4.15 3.77 5.73
CA ASP A 123 3.87 3.62 7.16
C ASP A 123 4.12 2.18 7.60
N LEU A 124 5.05 2.00 8.54
CA LEU A 124 5.35 0.70 9.13
C LEU A 124 4.27 0.25 10.12
N ASN A 125 3.43 1.18 10.58
CA ASN A 125 2.33 0.89 11.48
C ASN A 125 1.05 0.63 10.67
N PRO A 126 0.52 -0.60 10.67
CA PRO A 126 -0.69 -0.93 9.93
C PRO A 126 -1.97 -0.27 10.50
N THR A 127 -1.91 0.36 11.68
CA THR A 127 -3.10 0.88 12.39
C THR A 127 -3.86 1.99 11.62
N TYR A 128 -3.18 2.70 10.72
CA TYR A 128 -3.77 3.81 9.95
C TYR A 128 -3.61 3.64 8.44
N TYR A 129 -3.34 2.41 8.01
CA TYR A 129 -3.14 2.09 6.60
C TYR A 129 -4.41 2.37 5.77
N TYR A 130 -5.61 2.28 6.37
CA TYR A 130 -6.88 2.58 5.71
C TYR A 130 -6.91 3.99 5.10
N ARG A 131 -6.23 4.98 5.68
CA ARG A 131 -6.25 6.36 5.16
C ARG A 131 -5.61 6.44 3.79
N LYS A 132 -4.53 5.68 3.62
CA LYS A 132 -3.81 5.55 2.36
C LYS A 132 -4.66 4.81 1.33
N VAL A 133 -5.26 3.69 1.73
CA VAL A 133 -6.18 2.92 0.87
C VAL A 133 -7.34 3.80 0.44
N ALA A 134 -7.97 4.51 1.36
CA ALA A 134 -9.09 5.39 1.07
C ALA A 134 -8.74 6.47 0.04
N ARG A 135 -7.57 7.09 0.20
CA ARG A 135 -7.08 8.10 -0.74
C ARG A 135 -6.86 7.50 -2.14
N GLU A 136 -6.22 6.35 -2.21
CA GLU A 136 -5.86 5.73 -3.49
C GLU A 136 -7.08 5.16 -4.22
N GLU A 137 -7.94 4.47 -3.49
CA GLU A 137 -9.19 3.88 -3.99
C GLU A 137 -10.33 4.92 -4.10
N ARG A 138 -10.06 6.19 -3.77
CA ARG A 138 -11.01 7.32 -3.79
C ARG A 138 -12.29 7.03 -2.99
N LEU A 139 -12.13 6.30 -1.88
CA LEU A 139 -13.24 5.99 -0.98
C LEU A 139 -13.59 7.24 -0.15
N PRO A 140 -14.87 7.66 -0.13
CA PRO A 140 -15.33 8.79 0.66
C PRO A 140 -15.46 8.36 2.13
N LEU A 141 -14.31 8.10 2.79
CA LEU A 141 -14.26 7.74 4.21
C LEU A 141 -14.27 8.95 5.14
N SER A 142 -14.10 10.16 4.59
CA SER A 142 -14.32 11.43 5.29
C SER A 142 -15.68 12.01 4.89
N SER A 143 -16.39 12.51 5.90
CA SER A 143 -17.55 13.41 5.72
C SER A 143 -17.07 14.80 5.34
#